data_AF-A0AAW0NFB9-F1
#
_entry.id   AF-A0AAW0NFB9-F1
#
_cell.length_a   1.000
_cell.length_b   1.000
_cell.length_c   1.000
_cell.angle_alpha   90.00
_cell.angle_beta   90.00
_cell.angle_gamma   90.00
#
_symmetry.space_group_name_H-M   'P 1'
#
loop_
_entity.id
_entity.type
_entity.pdbx_description
1 polymer ?
#
loop_
_entity_poly.entity_id
_entity_poly.type
_entity_poly.pdbx_seq_one_letter_code
_entity_poly.pdbx_strand_id
1 'polypeptide(L)'
;MEEWRQCGRWLIDCKVLPPNHRVVWPSAAVFDLAQALRDGVLLCQMLHNLSPGSVDLKEINFRPQMSQTSAPVWQSLVCRGGPEILNQSQDLS
;
A
#
# COMPACT_ATOMS: atom_id res chain seq x y z
N MET A 1 -19.25 7.12 -12.72
CA MET A 1 -19.18 6.61 -11.34
C MET A 1 -17.85 7.06 -10.77
N GLU A 2 -17.74 7.42 -9.50
CA GLU A 2 -16.44 7.80 -8.93
C GLU A 2 -15.64 6.54 -8.57
N GLU A 3 -14.69 6.15 -9.42
CA GLU A 3 -13.88 4.93 -9.29
C GLU A 3 -13.12 4.88 -7.97
N TRP A 4 -12.72 6.04 -7.44
CA TRP A 4 -12.06 6.16 -6.13
C TRP A 4 -12.96 5.68 -4.98
N ARG A 5 -14.29 5.84 -5.08
CA ARG A 5 -15.23 5.33 -4.07
C ARG A 5 -15.31 3.81 -4.10
N GLN A 6 -15.25 3.22 -5.29
CA GLN A 6 -15.18 1.76 -5.44
C GLN A 6 -13.88 1.22 -4.86
N CYS A 7 -12.75 1.89 -5.11
CA CYS A 7 -11.47 1.59 -4.49
C CYS A 7 -11.56 1.65 -2.95
N GLY A 8 -12.16 2.71 -2.39
CA GLY A 8 -12.38 2.84 -0.95
C GLY A 8 -13.20 1.69 -0.35
N ARG A 9 -14.21 1.20 -1.07
CA ARG A 9 -15.01 0.03 -0.67
C ARG A 9 -14.18 -1.26 -0.70
N TRP A 10 -13.43 -1.46 -1.77
CA TRP A 10 -12.57 -2.63 -1.95
C TRP A 10 -11.48 -2.72 -0.87
N LEU A 11 -10.92 -1.59 -0.43
CA LEU A 11 -9.97 -1.56 0.71
C LEU A 11 -10.59 -2.05 2.03
N ILE A 12 -11.90 -1.85 2.24
CA ILE A 12 -12.61 -2.42 3.39
C ILE A 12 -12.78 -3.93 3.22
N ASP A 13 -13.08 -4.39 2.01
CA ASP A 13 -13.23 -5.81 1.70
C ASP A 13 -11.90 -6.56 1.88
N CYS A 14 -10.78 -5.94 1.49
CA CYS A 14 -9.42 -6.40 1.74
C CYS A 14 -9.00 -6.34 3.21
N LYS A 15 -9.86 -5.91 4.14
CA LYS A 15 -9.60 -5.80 5.59
C LYS A 15 -8.43 -4.88 5.95
N VAL A 16 -8.12 -3.89 5.10
CA VAL A 16 -7.09 -2.87 5.40
C VAL A 16 -7.68 -1.58 5.95
N LEU A 17 -8.98 -1.34 5.75
CA LEU A 17 -9.72 -0.24 6.37
C LEU A 17 -10.92 -0.77 7.16
N PRO A 18 -11.30 -0.12 8.28
CA PRO A 18 -12.51 -0.47 9.00
C PRO A 18 -13.77 -0.08 8.20
N PRO A 19 -14.91 -0.77 8.39
CA PRO A 19 -16.14 -0.51 7.62
C PRO A 19 -16.72 0.91 7.74
N ASN A 20 -16.40 1.63 8.84
CA ASN A 20 -16.85 3.00 9.09
C ASN A 20 -15.74 4.04 8.86
N HIS A 21 -14.72 3.71 8.05
CA HIS A 21 -13.63 4.63 7.73
C HIS A 21 -14.16 5.87 6.98
N ARG A 22 -13.56 7.04 7.22
CA ARG A 22 -13.97 8.32 6.62
C ARG A 22 -14.07 8.27 5.09
N VAL A 23 -13.26 7.45 4.42
CA VAL A 23 -13.24 7.31 2.95
C VAL A 23 -14.57 6.85 2.33
N VAL A 24 -15.44 6.18 3.10
CA VAL A 24 -16.76 5.75 2.63
C VAL A 24 -17.90 6.69 3.03
N TRP A 25 -17.58 7.80 3.72
CA TRP A 25 -18.61 8.76 4.07
C TRP A 25 -19.14 9.48 2.83
N PRO A 26 -20.41 9.91 2.84
CA PRO A 26 -20.98 10.66 1.72
C PRO A 26 -20.18 11.94 1.40
N SER A 27 -19.70 12.63 2.43
CA SER A 27 -18.93 13.87 2.34
C SER A 27 -17.44 13.68 2.03
N ALA A 28 -16.98 12.43 1.87
CA ALA A 28 -15.57 12.15 1.59
C ALA A 28 -15.17 12.63 0.19
N ALA A 29 -13.92 13.05 0.07
CA ALA A 29 -13.29 13.42 -1.19
C ALA A 29 -12.18 12.43 -1.56
N VAL A 30 -11.74 12.44 -2.83
CA VAL A 30 -10.60 11.65 -3.31
C VAL A 30 -9.33 11.91 -2.48
N PHE A 31 -9.18 13.11 -1.92
CA PHE A 31 -8.07 13.45 -1.04
C PHE A 31 -8.07 12.63 0.26
N ASP A 32 -9.23 12.29 0.82
CA ASP A 32 -9.32 11.45 2.03
C ASP A 32 -8.80 10.04 1.76
N LEU A 33 -9.05 9.50 0.56
CA LEU A 33 -8.47 8.23 0.11
C LEU A 33 -6.94 8.35 -0.04
N ALA A 34 -6.46 9.42 -0.69
CA ALA A 34 -5.03 9.64 -0.87
C ALA A 34 -4.29 9.76 0.47
N GLN A 35 -4.90 10.45 1.47
CA GLN A 35 -4.35 10.54 2.81
C GLN A 35 -4.28 9.18 3.51
N ALA A 36 -5.31 8.33 3.36
CA ALA A 36 -5.29 6.99 3.94
C ALA A 36 -4.15 6.12 3.38
N LEU A 37 -3.83 6.27 2.10
CA LEU A 37 -2.79 5.50 1.42
C LEU A 37 -1.38 6.13 1.49
N ARG A 38 -1.27 7.36 1.98
CA ARG A 38 -0.05 8.19 1.91
C ARG A 38 1.19 7.51 2.47
N ASP A 39 1.05 6.84 3.61
CA ASP A 39 2.18 6.22 4.31
C ASP A 39 2.59 4.87 3.70
N GLY A 40 1.84 4.37 2.71
CA GLY A 40 2.12 3.10 2.01
C GLY A 40 1.88 1.84 2.84
N VAL A 41 1.74 1.95 4.16
CA VAL A 41 1.48 0.83 5.08
C VAL A 41 0.22 0.05 4.71
N LEU A 42 -0.88 0.76 4.40
CA LEU A 42 -2.14 0.10 4.01
C LEU A 42 -2.01 -0.69 2.71
N LEU A 43 -1.21 -0.21 1.75
CA LEU A 43 -0.96 -0.92 0.49
C LEU A 43 -0.16 -2.19 0.73
N CYS A 44 0.85 -2.12 1.61
CA CYS A 44 1.63 -3.29 1.99
C CYS A 44 0.79 -4.33 2.74
N GLN A 45 -0.07 -3.88 3.67
CA GLN A 45 -1.03 -4.75 4.35
C GLN A 45 -2.03 -5.38 3.38
N MET A 46 -2.46 -4.63 2.35
CA MET A 46 -3.39 -5.13 1.34
C MET A 46 -2.78 -6.27 0.54
N LEU A 47 -1.52 -6.12 0.11
CA LEU A 47 -0.78 -7.17 -0.58
C LEU A 47 -0.63 -8.41 0.30
N HIS A 48 -0.30 -8.23 1.58
CA HIS A 48 -0.22 -9.33 2.53
C HIS A 48 -1.56 -10.05 2.72
N ASN A 49 -2.67 -9.31 2.81
CA ASN A 49 -4.00 -9.89 2.98
C ASN A 49 -4.48 -10.66 1.74
N LEU A 50 -4.07 -10.24 0.55
CA LEU A 50 -4.40 -10.93 -0.70
C LEU A 50 -3.49 -12.14 -0.94
N SER A 51 -2.22 -12.05 -0.57
CA SER A 51 -1.23 -13.13 -0.72
C SER A 51 -0.31 -13.14 0.51
N PRO A 52 -0.60 -13.99 1.51
CA PRO A 52 0.26 -14.13 2.68
C PRO A 52 1.69 -14.50 2.27
N GLY A 53 2.69 -13.77 2.77
CA GLY A 53 4.10 -13.95 2.41
C GLY A 53 4.61 -13.09 1.26
N SER A 54 3.75 -12.31 0.59
CA SER A 54 4.17 -11.34 -0.43
C SER A 54 4.93 -10.14 0.16
N VAL A 55 4.64 -9.79 1.41
CA VAL A 55 5.31 -8.74 2.18
C VAL A 55 5.51 -9.21 3.62
N ASP A 56 6.72 -9.08 4.15
CA ASP A 56 7.00 -9.31 5.57
C ASP A 56 6.53 -8.11 6.40
N LEU A 57 5.41 -8.29 7.10
CA LEU A 57 4.82 -7.27 7.96
C LEU A 57 5.76 -6.83 9.10
N LYS A 58 6.79 -7.62 9.43
CA LYS A 58 7.79 -7.26 10.45
C LYS A 58 8.72 -6.14 10.00
N GLU A 59 8.87 -5.94 8.69
CA GLU A 59 9.73 -4.91 8.11
C GLU A 59 8.98 -3.64 7.73
N ILE A 60 7.66 -3.74 7.59
CA ILE A 60 6.79 -2.57 7.51
C ILE A 60 6.77 -1.94 8.90
N ASN A 61 7.69 -1.01 9.15
CA ASN A 61 7.75 -0.28 10.40
C ASN A 61 6.41 0.46 10.62
N PHE A 62 5.53 -0.12 11.42
CA PHE A 62 4.30 0.52 11.92
C PHE A 62 4.57 1.74 12.81
N ARG A 63 5.83 2.18 12.99
CA ARG A 63 6.19 3.23 13.95
C ARG A 63 5.64 4.59 13.50
N PRO A 64 4.62 5.15 14.19
CA PRO A 64 4.31 6.56 14.12
C PRO A 64 5.17 7.22 15.20
N GLN A 65 6.46 7.41 14.95
CA GLN A 65 7.26 8.29 15.78
C GLN A 65 7.81 9.35 14.85
N MET A 66 7.25 10.56 14.99
CA MET A 66 7.79 11.87 14.60
C MET A 66 9.32 11.85 14.38
N SER A 67 9.78 11.33 13.24
CA SER A 67 11.17 11.42 12.82
C SER A 67 11.17 11.61 11.32
N GLN A 68 11.60 12.80 10.95
CA GLN A 68 11.54 13.41 9.64
C GLN A 68 12.65 12.88 8.71
N THR A 69 13.00 11.60 8.79
CA THR A 69 13.99 10.96 7.92
C THR A 69 13.28 10.05 6.93
N SER A 70 12.97 10.66 5.79
CA SER A 70 12.38 10.11 4.58
C SER A 70 13.21 8.97 3.96
N ALA A 71 12.92 7.74 4.37
CA ALA A 71 13.02 6.61 3.45
C ALA A 71 11.60 6.06 3.30
N PRO A 72 10.94 6.22 2.13
CA PRO A 72 9.62 5.66 1.95
C PRO A 72 9.71 4.14 2.15
N VAL A 73 8.72 3.53 2.81
CA VAL A 73 8.59 2.07 2.96
C VAL A 73 8.81 1.35 1.63
N TRP A 74 8.42 1.98 0.52
CA TRP A 74 8.70 1.57 -0.86
C TRP A 74 10.18 1.35 -1.18
N GLN A 75 11.12 2.15 -0.66
CA GLN A 75 12.55 2.00 -0.94
C GLN A 75 13.08 0.65 -0.45
N SER A 76 12.61 0.20 0.72
CA SER A 76 13.02 -1.12 1.27
C SER A 76 12.31 -2.28 0.58
N LEU A 77 11.06 -2.12 0.15
CA LEU A 77 10.34 -3.14 -0.62
C LEU A 77 10.90 -3.31 -2.04
N VAL A 78 11.22 -2.21 -2.73
CA VAL A 78 11.87 -2.25 -4.05
C VAL A 78 13.25 -2.89 -3.98
N CYS A 79 14.00 -2.68 -2.89
CA CYS A 79 15.32 -3.31 -2.71
C CYS A 79 15.29 -4.76 -2.22
N ARG A 80 14.14 -5.31 -1.80
CA ARG A 80 13.98 -6.72 -1.37
C ARG A 80 13.29 -7.60 -2.39
N GLY A 81 12.80 -7.04 -3.49
CA GLY A 81 12.81 -7.76 -4.76
C GLY A 81 14.27 -7.90 -5.18
N GLY A 82 14.87 -9.05 -4.88
CA GLY A 82 16.25 -9.35 -5.26
C GLY A 82 16.49 -9.21 -6.78
N PRO A 83 17.75 -9.28 -7.22
CA PRO A 83 18.18 -9.04 -8.61
C PRO A 83 17.73 -10.10 -9.64
N GLU A 84 16.54 -10.69 -9.51
CA GLU A 84 16.02 -11.74 -10.40
C GLU A 84 15.07 -11.23 -11.51
N ILE A 85 14.76 -9.94 -11.58
CA ILE A 85 14.03 -9.34 -12.71
C ILE A 85 14.92 -8.29 -13.42
N LEU A 86 16.18 -8.62 -13.66
CA LEU A 86 17.04 -7.86 -14.57
C LEU A 86 17.96 -8.78 -15.37
N ASN A 87 17.43 -9.95 -15.78
CA ASN A 87 18.12 -10.85 -16.70
C ASN A 87 17.19 -11.47 -17.77
N GLN A 88 16.09 -10.79 -18.13
CA GLN A 88 15.22 -11.22 -19.24
C GLN A 88 14.98 -10.10 -20.27
N SER A 89 15.94 -9.19 -20.45
CA SER A 89 15.87 -8.18 -21.53
C SER A 89 17.21 -7.93 -22.22
N GLN A 90 18.14 -8.90 -22.20
CA GLN A 90 19.38 -8.85 -22.99
C GLN A 90 19.61 -10.12 -23.84
N ASP A 91 18.53 -10.83 -24.20
CA ASP A 91 18.59 -11.83 -25.26
C ASP A 91 17.30 -11.72 -26.08
N LEU A 92 17.27 -10.72 -26.97
CA LEU A 92 16.47 -10.66 -28.20
C LEU A 92 16.95 -9.42 -28.99
N SER A 93 18.00 -9.68 -29.79
CA SER A 93 18.57 -8.88 -30.90
C SER A 93 19.28 -7.56 -30.61
#